data_AF-A0A3N5EK84-F1
#
_entry.id   AF-A0A3N5EK84-F1
#
_cell.length_a   1.000
_cell.length_b   1.000
_cell.length_c   1.000
_cell.angle_alpha   90.00
_cell.angle_beta   90.00
_cell.angle_gamma   90.00
#
_symmetry.space_group_name_H-M   'P 1'
#
loop_
_entity.id
_entity.type
_entity.pdbx_description
1 polymer ?
#
loop_
_entity_poly.entity_id
_entity_poly.type
_entity_poly.pdbx_seq_one_letter_code
_entity_poly.pdbx_strand_id
1 'polypeptide(L)'
;MSDDLPRRIGFWGGSAIMVGIIIGSGIFQTPPIIARQMGSPALILGLWVFGGVLSLFGALVYAELSAMFPRSGGIYVYLNEGLGSRVAFTFGWTYLLLSKPFAAAAISITFGTHVNALFGTDWNVQAISCAMAVVMTAVNVVTLRGSSITAMVLTSLKVLALAAVVGLGVAMMKGSAANFAGAPAPKPVWAALVPVLFAILWTYDGW
;
A
#
# COMPACT_ATOMS: atom_id res chain seq x y z
N MET A 1 -26.74 26.38 -5.16
CA MET A 1 -25.38 26.44 -4.58
C MET A 1 -24.67 25.18 -5.01
N SER A 2 -23.76 25.28 -5.98
CA SER A 2 -22.89 24.16 -6.33
C SER A 2 -21.78 24.10 -5.28
N ASP A 3 -21.96 23.27 -4.25
CA ASP A 3 -20.92 22.95 -3.26
C ASP A 3 -19.84 22.05 -3.89
N ASP A 4 -19.25 22.50 -4.99
CA ASP A 4 -18.14 21.79 -5.62
C ASP A 4 -16.84 22.15 -4.90
N LEU A 5 -16.15 21.12 -4.44
CA LEU A 5 -14.85 21.25 -3.80
C LEU A 5 -13.87 21.95 -4.78
N PRO A 6 -13.08 22.93 -4.30
CA PRO A 6 -12.17 23.66 -5.18
C PRO A 6 -11.13 22.71 -5.78
N ARG A 7 -11.08 22.65 -7.12
CA ARG A 7 -10.11 21.84 -7.88
C ARG A 7 -8.70 22.43 -7.78
N ARG A 8 -8.04 22.19 -6.65
CA ARG A 8 -6.69 22.70 -6.34
C ARG A 8 -5.55 21.75 -6.72
N ILE A 9 -5.87 20.51 -7.08
CA ILE A 9 -4.90 19.48 -7.44
C ILE A 9 -4.93 19.32 -8.97
N GLY A 10 -3.86 19.75 -9.65
CA GLY A 10 -3.67 19.52 -11.08
C GLY A 10 -3.16 18.10 -11.37
N PHE A 11 -3.02 17.76 -12.66
CA PHE A 11 -2.56 16.43 -13.12
C PHE A 11 -1.32 15.93 -12.36
N TRP A 12 -0.23 16.72 -12.39
CA TRP A 12 1.02 16.34 -11.72
C TRP A 12 0.88 16.16 -10.21
N GLY A 13 0.08 17.01 -9.56
CA GLY A 13 -0.20 16.88 -8.13
C GLY A 13 -0.99 15.61 -7.83
N GLY A 14 -2.00 15.29 -8.65
CA GLY A 14 -2.79 14.07 -8.52
C GLY A 14 -1.96 12.81 -8.75
N SER A 15 -1.13 12.79 -9.80
CA SER A 15 -0.22 11.67 -10.07
C SER A 15 0.78 11.46 -8.94
N ALA A 16 1.38 12.52 -8.41
CA ALA A 16 2.32 12.42 -7.29
C ALA A 16 1.63 11.87 -6.02
N ILE A 17 0.39 12.28 -5.75
CA ILE A 17 -0.40 11.75 -4.65
C ILE A 17 -0.67 10.25 -4.86
N MET A 18 -1.10 9.82 -6.05
CA MET A 18 -1.35 8.41 -6.34
C MET A 18 -0.10 7.55 -6.20
N VAL A 19 1.04 8.01 -6.72
CA VAL A 19 2.34 7.33 -6.52
C VAL A 19 2.67 7.23 -5.04
N GLY A 20 2.42 8.29 -4.26
CA GLY A 20 2.66 8.30 -2.82
C GLY A 20 1.74 7.40 -2.00
N ILE A 21 0.52 7.16 -2.49
CA ILE A 21 -0.44 6.24 -1.87
C ILE A 21 -0.03 4.79 -2.16
N ILE A 22 0.25 4.46 -3.44
CA ILE A 22 0.58 3.10 -3.88
C ILE A 22 1.96 2.67 -3.34
N ILE A 23 2.97 3.56 -3.35
CA ILE A 23 4.29 3.25 -2.78
C ILE A 23 4.21 3.36 -1.24
N GLY A 24 3.69 2.30 -0.64
CA GLY A 24 3.49 2.16 0.79
C GLY A 24 4.65 1.50 1.55
N SER A 25 4.38 1.13 2.80
CA SER A 25 5.30 0.30 3.60
C SER A 25 5.37 -1.15 3.10
N GLY A 26 4.39 -1.59 2.31
CA GLY A 26 4.28 -2.98 1.83
C GLY A 26 5.56 -3.46 1.15
N ILE A 27 6.15 -2.64 0.28
CA ILE A 27 7.37 -3.02 -0.47
C ILE A 27 8.59 -3.27 0.42
N PHE A 28 8.63 -2.72 1.63
CA PHE A 28 9.71 -2.97 2.59
C PHE A 28 9.48 -4.22 3.45
N GLN A 29 8.25 -4.76 3.46
CA GLN A 29 7.87 -5.88 4.33
C GLN A 29 7.57 -7.16 3.57
N THR A 30 6.88 -7.06 2.43
CA THR A 30 6.37 -8.22 1.71
C THR A 30 7.46 -9.00 0.98
N PRO A 31 8.54 -8.41 0.41
CA PRO A 31 9.57 -9.20 -0.26
C PRO A 31 10.22 -10.29 0.61
N PRO A 32 10.69 -10.03 1.86
CA PRO A 32 11.25 -11.08 2.69
C PRO A 32 10.21 -12.10 3.18
N ILE A 33 8.92 -11.73 3.26
CA ILE A 33 7.84 -12.68 3.57
C ILE A 33 7.62 -13.62 2.39
N ILE A 34 7.54 -13.09 1.17
CA ILE A 34 7.36 -13.87 -0.06
C ILE A 34 8.57 -14.77 -0.32
N ALA A 35 9.79 -14.24 -0.17
CA ALA A 35 11.02 -15.01 -0.33
C ALA A 35 11.15 -16.17 0.66
N ARG A 36 10.58 -16.04 1.87
CA ARG A 36 10.52 -17.14 2.84
C ARG A 36 9.46 -18.20 2.53
N GLN A 37 8.52 -17.92 1.63
CA GLN A 37 7.48 -18.87 1.25
C GLN A 37 7.79 -19.58 -0.07
N MET A 38 8.69 -19.02 -0.87
CA MET A 38 8.97 -19.47 -2.22
C MET A 38 10.46 -19.65 -2.48
N GLY A 39 10.81 -20.75 -3.14
CA GLY A 39 12.20 -21.07 -3.46
C GLY A 39 12.72 -20.45 -4.76
N SER A 40 11.87 -20.01 -5.68
CA SER A 40 12.29 -19.55 -7.02
C SER A 40 12.25 -18.03 -7.16
N PRO A 41 13.40 -17.33 -7.27
CA PRO A 41 13.45 -15.89 -7.50
C PRO A 41 12.73 -15.46 -8.78
N ALA A 42 12.88 -16.22 -9.87
CA ALA A 42 12.22 -15.94 -11.14
C ALA A 42 10.70 -15.98 -11.02
N LEU A 43 10.15 -16.97 -10.30
CA LEU A 43 8.71 -17.05 -10.06
C LEU A 43 8.22 -15.91 -9.18
N ILE A 44 8.97 -15.53 -8.14
CA ILE A 44 8.64 -14.37 -7.29
C ILE A 44 8.53 -13.10 -8.14
N LEU A 45 9.53 -12.82 -9.00
CA LEU A 45 9.50 -11.66 -9.89
C LEU A 45 8.34 -11.72 -10.90
N GLY A 46 8.08 -12.90 -11.46
CA GLY A 46 6.93 -13.12 -12.33
C GLY A 46 5.59 -12.82 -11.65
N LEU A 47 5.44 -13.21 -10.38
CA LEU A 47 4.25 -12.89 -9.58
C LEU A 47 4.12 -11.40 -9.26
N TRP A 48 5.24 -10.69 -9.05
CA TRP A 48 5.23 -9.22 -8.90
C TRP A 48 4.73 -8.53 -10.17
N VAL A 49 5.25 -8.94 -11.33
CA VAL A 49 4.79 -8.42 -12.63
C VAL A 49 3.31 -8.72 -12.85
N PHE A 50 2.89 -9.97 -12.60
CA PHE A 50 1.50 -10.37 -12.73
C PHE A 50 0.57 -9.56 -11.81
N GLY A 51 0.95 -9.38 -10.54
CA GLY A 51 0.21 -8.57 -9.58
C GLY A 51 0.10 -7.11 -10.02
N GLY A 52 1.19 -6.54 -10.54
CA GLY A 52 1.18 -5.18 -11.09
C GLY A 52 0.26 -5.00 -12.30
N VAL A 53 0.23 -5.97 -13.22
CA VAL A 53 -0.71 -5.97 -14.36
C VAL A 53 -2.16 -6.07 -13.88
N LEU A 54 -2.43 -6.93 -12.88
CA LEU A 54 -3.76 -7.06 -12.31
C LEU A 54 -4.23 -5.76 -11.63
N SER A 55 -3.34 -5.12 -10.86
CA SER A 55 -3.61 -3.81 -10.25
C SER A 55 -3.84 -2.71 -11.29
N LEU A 56 -3.09 -2.71 -12.40
CA LEU A 56 -3.29 -1.77 -13.50
C LEU A 56 -4.69 -1.88 -14.12
N PHE A 57 -5.15 -3.11 -14.39
CA PHE A 57 -6.50 -3.31 -14.91
C PHE A 57 -7.57 -2.82 -13.94
N GLY A 58 -7.40 -3.08 -12.65
CA GLY A 58 -8.28 -2.53 -11.63
C GLY A 58 -8.29 -0.99 -11.62
N ALA A 59 -7.11 -0.37 -11.70
CA ALA A 59 -6.96 1.08 -11.72
C ALA A 59 -7.66 1.72 -12.92
N LEU A 60 -7.58 1.09 -14.09
CA LEU A 60 -8.28 1.54 -15.30
C LEU A 60 -9.80 1.46 -15.16
N VAL A 61 -10.32 0.40 -14.52
CA VAL A 61 -11.75 0.29 -14.21
C VAL A 61 -12.20 1.43 -13.29
N TYR A 62 -11.44 1.74 -12.23
CA TYR A 62 -11.78 2.89 -11.38
C TYR A 62 -11.61 4.23 -12.09
N ALA A 63 -10.65 4.36 -13.00
CA ALA A 63 -10.50 5.56 -13.82
C ALA A 63 -11.74 5.81 -14.69
N GLU A 64 -12.25 4.78 -15.39
CA GLU A 64 -13.49 4.88 -16.17
C GLU A 64 -14.70 5.22 -15.31
N LEU A 65 -14.87 4.54 -14.17
CA LEU A 65 -15.97 4.82 -13.24
C LEU A 65 -15.89 6.24 -12.66
N SER A 66 -14.69 6.73 -12.36
CA SER A 66 -14.48 8.09 -11.84
C SER A 66 -14.80 9.17 -12.87
N ALA A 67 -14.55 8.91 -14.15
CA ALA A 67 -14.92 9.79 -15.25
C ALA A 67 -16.44 9.76 -15.51
N MET A 68 -17.07 8.58 -15.39
CA MET A 68 -18.51 8.40 -15.59
C MET A 68 -19.35 8.99 -14.45
N PHE A 69 -18.87 8.89 -13.21
CA PHE A 69 -19.55 9.40 -12.01
C PHE A 69 -18.66 10.41 -11.26
N PRO A 70 -18.53 11.66 -11.75
CA PRO A 70 -17.65 12.68 -11.16
C PRO A 70 -18.29 13.32 -9.92
N ARG A 71 -18.69 12.50 -8.94
CA ARG A 71 -19.29 12.91 -7.68
C ARG A 71 -18.39 12.49 -6.51
N SER A 72 -18.42 13.25 -5.42
CA SER A 72 -17.77 12.85 -4.18
C SER A 72 -18.40 11.58 -3.62
N GLY A 73 -17.57 10.61 -3.24
CA GLY A 73 -18.00 9.35 -2.62
C GLY A 73 -17.33 8.08 -3.17
N GLY A 74 -16.63 8.17 -4.31
CA GLY A 74 -15.78 7.10 -4.84
C GLY A 74 -16.51 5.77 -5.03
N ILE A 75 -15.91 4.68 -4.56
CA ILE A 75 -16.45 3.31 -4.72
C ILE A 75 -17.90 3.18 -4.22
N TYR A 76 -18.28 3.88 -3.15
CA TYR A 76 -19.65 3.85 -2.65
C TYR A 76 -20.65 4.32 -3.71
N VAL A 77 -20.33 5.39 -4.44
CA VAL A 77 -21.18 5.93 -5.51
C VAL A 77 -21.27 4.91 -6.65
N TYR A 78 -20.16 4.31 -7.05
CA TYR A 78 -20.14 3.32 -8.14
C TYR A 78 -21.03 2.11 -7.81
N LEU A 79 -20.95 1.62 -6.57
CA LEU A 79 -21.79 0.51 -6.11
C LEU A 79 -23.26 0.92 -5.98
N ASN A 80 -23.55 2.15 -5.56
CA ASN A 80 -24.93 2.61 -5.45
C ASN A 80 -25.60 2.72 -6.82
N GLU A 81 -24.89 3.26 -7.82
CA GLU A 81 -25.38 3.40 -9.19
C GLU A 81 -25.48 2.04 -9.91
N GLY A 82 -24.52 1.12 -9.69
CA GLY A 82 -24.48 -0.17 -10.39
C GLY A 82 -25.27 -1.31 -9.72
N LEU A 83 -25.28 -1.37 -8.38
CA LEU A 83 -25.82 -2.50 -7.59
C LEU A 83 -26.90 -2.08 -6.58
N GLY A 84 -27.23 -0.78 -6.52
CA GLY A 84 -28.26 -0.23 -5.66
C GLY A 84 -27.82 0.03 -4.22
N SER A 85 -28.68 0.75 -3.49
CA SER A 85 -28.33 1.32 -2.18
C SER A 85 -28.07 0.30 -1.09
N ARG A 86 -28.66 -0.90 -1.15
CA ARG A 86 -28.43 -1.96 -0.14
C ARG A 86 -26.98 -2.44 -0.17
N VAL A 87 -26.45 -2.72 -1.37
CA VAL A 87 -25.06 -3.17 -1.55
C VAL A 87 -24.08 -2.06 -1.20
N ALA A 88 -24.35 -0.83 -1.67
CA ALA A 88 -23.53 0.32 -1.33
C ALA A 88 -23.48 0.58 0.18
N PHE A 89 -24.62 0.50 0.87
CA PHE A 89 -24.71 0.65 2.31
C PHE A 89 -23.89 -0.41 3.05
N THR A 90 -24.06 -1.70 2.72
CA THR A 90 -23.27 -2.78 3.32
C THR A 90 -21.77 -2.57 3.07
N PHE A 91 -21.37 -2.21 1.85
CA PHE A 91 -19.98 -1.87 1.55
C PHE A 91 -19.49 -0.70 2.41
N GLY A 92 -20.26 0.38 2.50
CA GLY A 92 -19.91 1.55 3.32
C GLY A 92 -19.65 1.20 4.78
N TRP A 93 -20.52 0.37 5.38
CA TRP A 93 -20.34 -0.11 6.76
C TRP A 93 -19.09 -0.98 6.92
N THR A 94 -18.89 -1.97 6.04
CA THR A 94 -17.70 -2.83 6.08
C THR A 94 -16.43 -2.03 5.88
N TYR A 95 -16.44 -1.09 4.94
CA TYR A 95 -15.29 -0.25 4.62
C TYR A 95 -14.89 0.66 5.78
N LEU A 96 -15.87 1.32 6.40
CA LEU A 96 -15.65 2.27 7.49
C LEU A 96 -15.30 1.59 8.82
N LEU A 97 -15.97 0.50 9.18
CA LEU A 97 -15.79 -0.14 10.48
C LEU A 97 -14.71 -1.22 10.51
N LEU A 98 -14.45 -1.89 9.38
CA LEU A 98 -13.56 -3.05 9.33
C LEU A 98 -12.32 -2.71 8.50
N SER A 99 -12.50 -2.45 7.21
CA SER A 99 -11.37 -2.35 6.28
C SER A 99 -10.39 -1.23 6.65
N LYS A 100 -10.88 0.00 6.88
CA LYS A 100 -10.00 1.14 7.20
C LYS A 100 -9.34 1.04 8.58
N PRO A 101 -10.06 0.71 9.66
CA PRO A 101 -9.43 0.54 10.98
C PRO A 101 -8.41 -0.59 11.01
N PHE A 102 -8.69 -1.73 10.36
CA PHE A 102 -7.71 -2.84 10.31
C PHE A 102 -6.46 -2.48 9.51
N ALA A 103 -6.60 -1.79 8.38
CA ALA A 103 -5.45 -1.32 7.62
C ALA A 103 -4.59 -0.35 8.45
N ALA A 104 -5.21 0.61 9.12
CA ALA A 104 -4.50 1.54 10.00
C ALA A 104 -3.79 0.80 11.16
N ALA A 105 -4.46 -0.15 11.81
CA ALA A 105 -3.89 -0.96 12.88
C ALA A 105 -2.68 -1.79 12.40
N ALA A 106 -2.78 -2.45 11.24
CA ALA A 106 -1.69 -3.23 10.66
C ALA A 106 -0.44 -2.37 10.37
N ILE A 107 -0.64 -1.16 9.85
CA ILE A 107 0.43 -0.19 9.59
C ILE A 107 1.04 0.30 10.91
N SER A 108 0.23 0.60 11.92
CA SER A 108 0.72 1.03 13.23
C SER A 108 1.51 -0.06 13.96
N ILE A 109 1.05 -1.32 13.92
CA ILE A 109 1.79 -2.48 14.46
C ILE A 109 3.15 -2.62 13.80
N THR A 110 3.15 -2.53 12.47
CA THR A 110 4.38 -2.51 11.67
C THR A 110 5.35 -1.43 12.14
N PHE A 111 4.86 -0.21 12.36
CA PHE A 111 5.68 0.88 12.87
C PHE A 111 6.28 0.53 14.24
N GLY A 112 5.48 0.04 15.19
CA GLY A 112 5.97 -0.35 16.52
C GLY A 112 7.04 -1.44 16.47
N THR A 113 6.87 -2.45 15.60
CA THR A 113 7.89 -3.49 15.39
C THR A 113 9.19 -2.93 14.84
N HIS A 114 9.13 -1.98 13.89
CA HIS A 114 10.32 -1.35 13.32
C HIS A 114 11.03 -0.42 14.31
N VAL A 115 10.30 0.26 15.21
CA VAL A 115 10.90 1.06 16.29
C VAL A 115 11.75 0.16 17.20
N ASN A 116 11.20 -0.95 17.66
CA ASN A 116 11.93 -1.91 18.48
C ASN A 116 13.17 -2.46 17.75
N ALA A 117 13.03 -2.84 16.49
CA ALA A 117 14.13 -3.34 15.68
C ALA A 117 15.24 -2.28 15.46
N LEU A 118 14.87 -1.02 15.29
CA LEU A 118 15.80 0.09 15.06
C LEU A 118 16.62 0.43 16.31
N PHE A 119 15.98 0.43 17.49
CA PHE A 119 16.63 0.80 18.75
C PHE A 119 17.13 -0.40 19.57
N GLY A 120 16.87 -1.63 19.11
CA GLY A 120 17.23 -2.85 19.86
C GLY A 120 16.48 -2.95 21.19
N THR A 121 15.22 -2.53 21.23
CA THR A 121 14.38 -2.52 22.44
C THR A 121 13.25 -3.53 22.34
N ASP A 122 12.72 -3.95 23.49
CA ASP A 122 11.58 -4.87 23.59
C ASP A 122 10.34 -4.18 24.17
N TRP A 123 10.10 -2.93 23.77
CA TRP A 123 8.93 -2.19 24.24
C TRP A 123 7.62 -2.84 23.74
N ASN A 124 6.53 -2.59 24.47
CA ASN A 124 5.22 -3.11 24.09
C ASN A 124 4.78 -2.52 22.73
N VAL A 125 4.76 -3.36 21.69
CA VAL A 125 4.45 -2.97 20.32
C VAL A 125 3.05 -2.37 20.24
N GLN A 126 2.07 -2.93 20.94
CA GLN A 126 0.69 -2.42 20.94
C GLN A 126 0.63 -1.00 21.51
N ALA A 127 1.36 -0.72 22.60
CA ALA A 127 1.40 0.61 23.20
C ALA A 127 2.02 1.66 22.25
N ILE A 128 3.15 1.34 21.59
CA ILE A 128 3.78 2.21 20.59
C ILE A 128 2.82 2.46 19.41
N SER A 129 2.16 1.39 18.95
CA SER A 129 1.23 1.44 17.81
C SER A 129 0.03 2.34 18.10
N CYS A 130 -0.56 2.21 19.29
CA CYS A 130 -1.65 3.05 19.75
C CYS A 130 -1.21 4.52 19.90
N ALA A 131 -0.04 4.76 20.51
CA ALA A 131 0.50 6.11 20.64
C ALA A 131 0.72 6.77 19.26
N MET A 132 1.31 6.05 18.32
CA MET A 132 1.52 6.53 16.95
C MET A 132 0.19 6.80 16.23
N ALA A 133 -0.81 5.92 16.38
CA ALA A 133 -2.14 6.13 15.80
C ALA A 133 -2.81 7.42 16.32
N VAL A 134 -2.69 7.69 17.63
CA VAL A 134 -3.20 8.92 18.24
C VAL A 134 -2.46 10.16 17.71
N VAL A 135 -1.13 10.11 17.64
CA VAL A 135 -0.32 11.23 17.11
C VAL A 135 -0.68 11.52 15.65
N MET A 136 -0.76 10.49 14.81
CA MET A 136 -1.15 10.65 13.41
C MET A 136 -2.58 11.16 13.27
N THR A 137 -3.51 10.71 14.12
CA THR A 137 -4.88 11.24 14.11
C THR A 137 -4.89 12.73 14.48
N ALA A 138 -4.14 13.13 15.50
CA ALA A 138 -4.03 14.54 15.90
C ALA A 138 -3.44 15.39 14.76
N VAL A 139 -2.36 14.95 14.12
CA VAL A 139 -1.78 15.65 12.95
C VAL A 139 -2.82 15.81 11.84
N ASN A 140 -3.62 14.76 11.57
CA ASN A 140 -4.62 14.77 10.52
C ASN A 140 -5.85 15.62 10.82
N VAL A 141 -6.23 15.77 12.09
CA VAL A 141 -7.39 16.58 12.49
C VAL A 141 -7.03 18.05 12.64
N VAL A 142 -5.82 18.39 13.11
CA VAL A 142 -5.47 19.78 13.45
C VAL A 142 -5.14 20.62 12.23
N THR A 143 -4.47 20.10 11.19
CA THR A 143 -4.15 20.90 10.00
C THR A 143 -4.18 20.10 8.70
N LEU A 144 -4.98 20.56 7.72
CA LEU A 144 -4.98 20.00 6.36
C LEU A 144 -3.63 20.20 5.64
N ARG A 145 -2.96 21.33 5.92
CA ARG A 145 -1.62 21.62 5.37
C ARG A 145 -0.55 20.71 5.97
N GLY A 146 -0.60 20.43 7.28
CA GLY A 146 0.32 19.51 7.95
C GLY A 146 0.19 18.09 7.44
N SER A 147 -1.03 17.57 7.27
CA SER A 147 -1.25 16.26 6.62
C SER A 147 -0.60 16.16 5.25
N SER A 148 -0.79 17.19 4.42
CA SER A 148 -0.26 17.23 3.06
C SER A 148 1.28 17.26 3.05
N ILE A 149 1.88 18.06 3.93
CA ILE A 149 3.35 18.14 4.07
C ILE A 149 3.91 16.82 4.62
N THR A 150 3.31 16.27 5.67
CA THR A 150 3.72 14.98 6.25
C THR A 150 3.66 13.87 5.20
N ALA A 151 2.57 13.80 4.43
CA ALA A 151 2.45 12.83 3.33
C ALA A 151 3.58 13.01 2.30
N MET A 152 3.82 14.24 1.83
CA MET A 152 4.87 14.54 0.85
C MET A 152 6.28 14.17 1.35
N VAL A 153 6.61 14.51 2.60
CA VAL A 153 7.91 14.18 3.19
C VAL A 153 8.06 12.66 3.31
N LEU A 154 7.05 11.95 3.82
CA LEU A 154 7.12 10.50 3.99
C LEU A 154 7.20 9.78 2.64
N THR A 155 6.44 10.21 1.64
CA THR A 155 6.53 9.66 0.28
C THR A 155 7.92 9.90 -0.31
N SER A 156 8.46 11.12 -0.19
CA SER A 156 9.80 11.44 -0.72
C SER A 156 10.87 10.57 -0.05
N LEU A 157 10.81 10.42 1.27
CA LEU A 157 11.74 9.58 2.03
C LEU A 157 11.68 8.12 1.57
N LYS A 158 10.47 7.56 1.40
CA LYS A 158 10.27 6.18 0.94
C LYS A 158 10.82 5.97 -0.48
N VAL A 159 10.55 6.90 -1.40
CA VAL A 159 11.06 6.84 -2.78
C VAL A 159 12.59 6.92 -2.80
N LEU A 160 13.17 7.83 -2.02
CA LEU A 160 14.63 7.94 -1.89
C LEU A 160 15.25 6.69 -1.29
N ALA A 161 14.62 6.08 -0.28
CA ALA A 161 15.10 4.83 0.30
C ALA A 161 15.08 3.68 -0.73
N LEU A 162 14.02 3.56 -1.54
CA LEU A 162 13.97 2.57 -2.62
C LEU A 162 15.05 2.84 -3.69
N ALA A 163 15.21 4.10 -4.10
CA ALA A 163 16.24 4.49 -5.05
C ALA A 163 17.65 4.16 -4.52
N ALA A 164 17.90 4.38 -3.23
CA ALA A 164 19.16 4.03 -2.59
C ALA A 164 19.38 2.51 -2.56
N VAL A 165 18.36 1.70 -2.24
CA VAL A 165 18.46 0.23 -2.28
C VAL A 165 18.81 -0.26 -3.69
N VAL A 166 18.12 0.24 -4.71
CA VAL A 166 18.40 -0.11 -6.11
C VAL A 166 19.80 0.35 -6.52
N GLY A 167 20.15 1.60 -6.22
CA GLY A 167 21.44 2.19 -6.55
C GLY A 167 22.62 1.45 -5.90
N LEU A 168 22.51 1.11 -4.62
CA LEU A 168 23.50 0.30 -3.91
C LEU A 168 23.61 -1.10 -4.52
N GLY A 169 22.48 -1.75 -4.82
CA GLY A 169 22.46 -3.07 -5.45
C GLY A 169 23.19 -3.10 -6.80
N VAL A 170 22.99 -2.07 -7.63
CA VAL A 170 23.70 -1.92 -8.91
C VAL A 170 25.17 -1.57 -8.70
N ALA A 171 25.49 -0.61 -7.82
CA ALA A 171 26.84 -0.12 -7.58
C ALA A 171 27.78 -1.19 -7.00
N MET A 172 27.25 -2.15 -6.24
CA MET A 172 28.05 -3.26 -5.72
C MET A 172 28.63 -4.15 -6.85
N MET A 173 28.06 -4.14 -8.06
CA MET A 173 28.48 -4.93 -9.23
C MET A 173 28.74 -6.44 -8.93
N LYS A 174 28.07 -6.99 -7.91
CA LYS A 174 28.15 -8.41 -7.51
C LYS A 174 27.02 -9.25 -8.12
N GLY A 175 26.41 -8.76 -9.19
CA GLY A 175 25.33 -9.46 -9.89
C GLY A 175 25.83 -10.73 -10.56
N SER A 176 25.17 -11.86 -10.31
CA SER A 176 25.41 -13.13 -11.01
C SER A 176 24.09 -13.78 -11.37
N ALA A 177 24.05 -14.45 -12.53
CA ALA A 177 22.90 -15.27 -12.92
C ALA A 177 22.61 -16.38 -11.90
N ALA A 178 23.62 -16.80 -11.13
CA ALA A 178 23.46 -17.75 -10.03
C ALA A 178 22.52 -17.25 -8.94
N ASN A 179 22.32 -15.95 -8.78
CA ASN A 179 21.37 -15.39 -7.81
C ASN A 179 19.90 -15.67 -8.16
N PHE A 180 19.62 -16.09 -9.41
CA PHE A 180 18.29 -16.54 -9.83
C PHE A 180 18.09 -18.05 -9.66
N ALA A 181 19.10 -18.79 -9.20
CA ALA A 181 18.96 -20.20 -8.91
C ALA A 181 17.91 -20.40 -7.81
N GLY A 182 17.06 -21.41 -8.00
CA GLY A 182 16.05 -21.76 -7.00
C GLY A 182 16.67 -22.38 -5.75
N ALA A 183 16.14 -22.03 -4.60
CA ALA A 183 16.34 -22.72 -3.34
C ALA A 183 15.20 -23.72 -3.07
N PRO A 184 15.38 -24.71 -2.18
CA PRO A 184 14.28 -25.56 -1.72
C PRO A 184 13.14 -24.71 -1.16
N ALA A 185 11.93 -24.89 -1.70
CA ALA A 185 10.76 -24.18 -1.22
C ALA A 185 10.22 -24.88 0.05
N PRO A 186 9.89 -24.12 1.12
CA PRO A 186 9.39 -24.71 2.37
C PRO A 186 7.96 -25.25 2.24
N LYS A 187 7.24 -24.86 1.19
CA LYS A 187 5.89 -25.32 0.87
C LYS A 187 5.73 -25.53 -0.64
N PRO A 188 4.80 -26.40 -1.07
CA PRO A 188 4.43 -26.49 -2.47
C PRO A 188 3.94 -25.15 -3.02
N VAL A 189 4.25 -24.86 -4.29
CA VAL A 189 3.91 -23.59 -4.94
C VAL A 189 2.42 -23.26 -4.81
N TRP A 190 1.53 -24.22 -5.09
CA TRP A 190 0.08 -24.01 -5.03
C TRP A 190 -0.41 -23.54 -3.65
N ALA A 191 0.23 -24.01 -2.58
CA ALA A 191 -0.11 -23.60 -1.22
C ALA A 191 0.44 -22.21 -0.85
N ALA A 192 1.50 -21.76 -1.53
CA ALA A 192 2.09 -20.43 -1.34
C ALA A 192 1.48 -19.37 -2.28
N LEU A 193 0.85 -19.75 -3.39
CA LEU A 193 0.36 -18.81 -4.41
C LEU A 193 -0.61 -17.78 -3.85
N VAL A 194 -1.67 -18.22 -3.15
CA VAL A 194 -2.69 -17.31 -2.59
C VAL A 194 -2.11 -16.30 -1.60
N PRO A 195 -1.38 -16.70 -0.53
CA PRO A 195 -0.84 -15.74 0.42
C PRO A 195 0.22 -14.82 -0.20
N VAL A 196 1.00 -15.30 -1.18
CA VAL A 196 1.97 -14.47 -1.90
C VAL A 196 1.26 -13.43 -2.77
N LEU A 197 0.26 -13.83 -3.56
CA LEU A 197 -0.51 -12.90 -4.38
C LEU A 197 -1.25 -11.88 -3.51
N PHE A 198 -1.81 -12.30 -2.36
CA PHE A 198 -2.42 -11.38 -1.41
C PHE A 198 -1.40 -10.35 -0.89
N ALA A 199 -0.19 -10.77 -0.53
CA ALA A 199 0.87 -9.86 -0.08
C ALA A 199 1.33 -8.89 -1.18
N ILE A 200 1.40 -9.35 -2.43
CA ILE A 200 1.74 -8.52 -3.59
C ILE A 200 0.63 -7.50 -3.84
N LEU A 201 -0.63 -7.92 -3.88
CA LEU A 201 -1.77 -7.03 -4.09
C LEU A 201 -1.93 -6.02 -2.96
N TRP A 202 -1.67 -6.42 -1.71
CA TRP A 202 -1.56 -5.50 -0.58
C TRP A 202 -0.46 -4.45 -0.79
N THR A 203 0.65 -4.83 -1.42
CA THR A 203 1.75 -3.88 -1.69
C THR A 203 1.39 -2.86 -2.76
N TYR A 204 0.57 -3.25 -3.74
CA TYR A 204 0.07 -2.36 -4.78
C TYR A 204 -1.22 -1.63 -4.39
N ASP A 205 -1.82 -1.90 -3.23
CA ASP A 205 -3.11 -1.32 -2.83
C ASP A 205 -3.08 0.22 -2.83
N GLY A 206 -4.22 0.82 -3.16
CA GLY A 206 -4.40 2.28 -3.17
C GLY A 206 -4.48 2.95 -4.56
N TRP A 207 -4.67 2.15 -5.61
CA TRP A 207 -5.11 2.61 -6.93
C TRP A 207 -6.63 2.80 -7.03
#